data_AF-A0A9R1VPC4-F1
#
_entry.id   AF-A0A9R1VPC4-F1
#
_cell.length_a   1.000
_cell.length_b   1.000
_cell.length_c   1.000
_cell.angle_alpha   90.00
_cell.angle_beta   90.00
_cell.angle_gamma   90.00
#
_symmetry.space_group_name_H-M   'P 1'
#
loop_
_entity.id
_entity.type
_entity.pdbx_description
1 polymer ?
#
loop_
_entity_poly.entity_id
_entity_poly.type
_entity_poly.pdbx_seq_one_letter_code
_entity_poly.pdbx_strand_id
1 'polypeptide(L)'
;MIRDNMVDQHLVKENLFSFWLNQQSEEGEGGEIVFGGVDPKHYKGTHTYVPVTQKGYWQFEMGDVLIGGKPTGFCKDGCSAIVDSGTSMIAGPMNAITEINLAIGAMGIINDQCQKAIGNVGNLVFDMFSAMFKEPGKLCSRITICVPGDKATDGSDIRSVVDMSDGLTGPPQVPICKACEIVVDFWHKVLTNNLSRGAVLKLGTQLCAVTGLAGESTVDCARLPFMPTISFTIGGKEFELSPNEYITKIGEGASAQCVSTFVPLDNPPDVGPLWILGDAFMRRYHTIFDHGNLRIGFAEAA
;
A
#
# COMPACT_ATOMS: atom_id res chain seq x y z
N MET A 1 18.16 -26.21 -14.25
CA MET A 1 17.03 -25.67 -15.04
C MET A 1 17.48 -25.47 -16.49
N ILE A 2 16.59 -25.16 -17.45
CA ILE A 2 16.95 -25.05 -18.89
C ILE A 2 18.15 -24.12 -19.13
N ARG A 3 18.16 -22.94 -18.49
CA ARG A 3 19.28 -21.99 -18.57
C ARG A 3 20.60 -22.63 -18.14
N ASP A 4 20.63 -23.32 -17.00
CA ASP A 4 21.85 -23.97 -16.49
C ASP A 4 22.41 -24.95 -17.51
N ASN A 5 21.53 -25.75 -18.12
CA ASN A 5 21.92 -26.66 -19.18
C ASN A 5 22.51 -25.92 -20.39
N MET A 6 21.98 -24.75 -20.77
CA MET A 6 22.53 -23.96 -21.88
C MET A 6 23.93 -23.41 -21.56
N VAL A 7 24.16 -22.98 -20.32
CA VAL A 7 25.48 -22.51 -19.85
C VAL A 7 26.47 -23.67 -19.81
N ASP A 8 26.06 -24.80 -19.22
CA ASP A 8 26.87 -26.01 -19.07
C ASP A 8 27.24 -26.64 -20.42
N GLN A 9 26.34 -26.54 -21.41
CA GLN A 9 26.57 -26.99 -22.79
C GLN A 9 27.24 -25.93 -23.67
N HIS A 10 27.64 -24.78 -23.11
CA HIS A 10 28.29 -23.68 -23.83
C HIS A 10 27.51 -23.16 -25.04
N LEU A 11 26.17 -23.15 -24.94
CA LEU A 11 25.26 -22.66 -25.98
C LEU A 11 25.03 -21.14 -25.91
N VAL A 12 25.47 -20.49 -24.82
CA VAL A 12 25.34 -19.05 -24.59
C VAL A 12 26.72 -18.42 -24.35
N LYS A 13 26.90 -17.19 -24.85
CA LYS A 13 28.17 -16.45 -24.72
C LYS A 13 28.38 -15.87 -23.33
N GLU A 14 27.31 -15.31 -22.76
CA GLU A 14 27.32 -14.70 -21.44
C GLU A 14 26.32 -15.43 -20.51
N ASN A 15 26.58 -15.41 -19.21
CA ASN A 15 25.66 -16.01 -18.22
C ASN A 15 24.58 -15.01 -17.81
N LEU A 16 23.82 -14.54 -18.80
CA LEU A 16 22.70 -13.62 -18.62
C LEU A 16 21.62 -13.87 -19.66
N PHE A 17 20.44 -13.31 -19.43
CA PHE A 17 19.39 -13.20 -20.44
C PHE A 17 18.63 -11.90 -20.26
N SER A 18 17.98 -11.43 -21.31
CA SER A 18 17.21 -10.18 -21.27
C SER A 18 15.85 -10.31 -21.92
N PHE A 19 14.93 -9.47 -21.46
CA PHE A 19 13.58 -9.34 -21.99
C PHE A 19 13.33 -7.93 -22.52
N TRP A 20 12.76 -7.90 -23.71
CA TRP A 20 12.03 -6.76 -24.25
C TRP A 20 10.59 -7.20 -24.50
N LEU A 21 9.63 -6.48 -23.93
CA LEU A 21 8.21 -6.75 -24.15
C LEU A 21 7.61 -5.54 -24.86
N ASN A 22 7.01 -5.76 -26.03
CA ASN A 22 6.46 -4.67 -26.82
C ASN A 22 5.18 -4.12 -26.18
N GLN A 23 5.08 -2.80 -26.06
CA GLN A 23 3.87 -2.12 -25.58
C GLN A 23 2.75 -2.07 -26.63
N GLN A 24 3.09 -2.12 -27.93
CA GLN A 24 2.17 -1.92 -29.06
C GLN A 24 1.94 -3.22 -29.82
N SER A 25 1.49 -4.26 -29.11
CA SER A 25 1.35 -5.62 -29.65
C SER A 25 0.29 -5.80 -30.75
N GLU A 26 -0.48 -4.76 -31.08
CA GLU A 26 -1.51 -4.85 -32.13
C GLU A 26 -0.92 -4.75 -33.55
N GLU A 27 0.30 -4.21 -33.70
CA GLU A 27 1.00 -4.13 -34.99
C GLU A 27 2.51 -4.42 -34.80
N GLY A 28 2.90 -5.71 -34.72
CA GLY A 28 4.32 -6.11 -34.76
C GLY A 28 4.69 -7.32 -33.89
N GLU A 29 5.99 -7.49 -33.65
CA GLU A 29 6.54 -8.51 -32.74
C GLU A 29 6.11 -8.20 -31.29
N GLY A 30 5.59 -9.19 -30.56
CA GLY A 30 5.09 -9.00 -29.19
C GLY A 30 6.19 -8.80 -28.14
N GLY A 31 7.43 -9.15 -28.45
CA GLY A 31 8.58 -9.07 -27.56
C GLY A 31 9.70 -10.01 -27.99
N GLU A 32 10.85 -9.92 -27.33
CA GLU A 32 12.04 -10.73 -27.57
C GLU A 32 12.65 -11.16 -26.22
N ILE A 33 13.10 -12.42 -26.16
CA ILE A 33 13.99 -12.91 -25.12
C ILE A 33 15.34 -13.28 -25.73
N VAL A 34 16.42 -12.76 -25.16
CA VAL A 34 17.78 -13.05 -25.60
C VAL A 34 18.49 -13.85 -24.52
N PHE A 35 18.85 -15.10 -24.83
CA PHE A 35 19.72 -15.90 -23.97
C PHE A 35 21.19 -15.66 -24.35
N GLY A 36 22.00 -15.30 -23.36
CA GLY A 36 23.44 -15.13 -23.54
C GLY A 36 23.88 -13.78 -24.11
N GLY A 37 23.02 -12.76 -24.06
CA GLY A 37 23.33 -11.42 -24.55
C GLY A 37 22.18 -10.44 -24.30
N VAL A 38 22.32 -9.25 -24.88
CA VAL A 38 21.35 -8.15 -24.83
C VAL A 38 21.31 -7.48 -26.21
N ASP A 39 20.13 -7.25 -26.79
CA ASP A 39 20.02 -6.48 -28.03
C ASP A 39 19.96 -4.97 -27.72
N PRO A 40 20.96 -4.16 -28.16
CA PRO A 40 20.97 -2.71 -27.95
C PRO A 40 19.85 -1.95 -28.66
N LYS A 41 19.11 -2.57 -29.59
CA LYS A 41 17.96 -1.94 -30.25
C LYS A 41 16.74 -1.84 -29.35
N HIS A 42 16.67 -2.62 -28.28
CA HIS A 42 15.48 -2.76 -27.45
C HIS A 42 15.48 -1.90 -26.18
N TYR A 43 16.48 -1.06 -25.97
CA TYR A 43 16.53 -0.13 -24.85
C TYR A 43 17.23 1.20 -25.19
N LYS A 44 16.98 2.21 -24.36
CA LYS A 44 17.61 3.53 -24.42
C LYS A 44 18.43 3.78 -23.15
N GLY A 45 19.55 4.48 -23.32
CA GLY A 45 20.42 4.86 -22.21
C GLY A 45 21.18 3.68 -21.61
N THR A 46 21.32 3.69 -20.28
CA THR A 46 22.10 2.67 -19.54
C THR A 46 21.23 1.98 -18.50
N HIS A 47 21.51 0.70 -18.26
CA HIS A 47 20.80 -0.06 -17.23
C HIS A 47 21.23 0.38 -15.83
N THR A 48 20.25 0.56 -14.97
CA THR A 48 20.45 0.67 -13.52
C THR A 48 20.47 -0.75 -12.96
N TYR A 49 21.60 -1.14 -12.38
CA TYR A 49 21.77 -2.48 -11.82
C TYR A 49 21.55 -2.52 -10.31
N VAL A 50 20.83 -3.53 -9.85
CA VAL A 50 20.60 -3.83 -8.43
C VAL A 50 21.00 -5.29 -8.13
N PRO A 51 21.66 -5.57 -7.00
CA PRO A 51 22.08 -6.93 -6.66
C PRO A 51 20.87 -7.79 -6.27
N VAL A 52 20.96 -9.09 -6.56
CA VAL A 52 19.99 -10.08 -6.07
C VAL A 52 20.18 -10.29 -4.57
N THR A 53 19.12 -10.14 -3.79
CA THR A 53 19.14 -10.23 -2.32
C THR A 53 18.88 -11.65 -1.82
N GLN A 54 18.01 -12.40 -2.51
CA GLN A 54 17.64 -13.76 -2.13
C GLN A 54 17.73 -14.73 -3.31
N LYS A 55 18.70 -15.65 -3.27
CA LYS A 55 18.85 -16.70 -4.28
C LYS A 55 17.65 -17.66 -4.25
N GLY A 56 17.11 -17.95 -5.43
CA GLY A 56 15.86 -18.69 -5.62
C GLY A 56 14.83 -17.85 -6.36
N TYR A 57 14.87 -16.53 -6.15
CA TYR A 57 14.07 -15.54 -6.87
C TYR A 57 14.98 -14.50 -7.51
N TRP A 58 14.47 -13.81 -8.52
CA TRP A 58 15.08 -12.56 -9.01
C TRP A 58 14.61 -11.40 -8.14
N GLN A 59 14.93 -11.51 -6.84
CA GLN A 59 14.56 -10.54 -5.81
C GLN A 59 15.68 -9.52 -5.58
N PHE A 60 15.31 -8.26 -5.37
CA PHE A 60 16.22 -7.15 -5.09
C PHE A 60 15.61 -6.17 -4.08
N GLU A 61 16.46 -5.33 -3.47
CA GLU A 61 16.00 -4.21 -2.63
C GLU A 61 15.41 -3.09 -3.49
N MET A 62 14.22 -2.64 -3.12
CA MET A 62 13.49 -1.53 -3.70
C MET A 62 13.25 -0.46 -2.63
N GLY A 63 13.35 0.81 -3.02
CA GLY A 63 13.01 1.94 -2.18
C GLY A 63 11.52 2.25 -2.20
N ASP A 64 11.18 3.52 -1.97
CA ASP A 64 9.79 3.92 -1.84
C ASP A 64 9.01 3.91 -3.16
N VAL A 65 7.70 3.73 -3.04
CA VAL A 65 6.73 3.94 -4.13
C VAL A 65 6.15 5.34 -3.99
N LEU A 66 6.10 6.08 -5.09
CA LEU A 66 5.62 7.45 -5.15
C LEU A 66 4.34 7.53 -5.98
N ILE A 67 3.37 8.33 -5.51
CA ILE A 67 2.11 8.62 -6.21
C ILE A 67 2.10 10.09 -6.56
N GLY A 68 2.22 10.42 -7.85
CA GLY A 68 2.31 11.79 -8.33
C GLY A 68 3.49 12.55 -7.72
N GLY A 69 4.64 11.88 -7.61
CA GLY A 69 5.87 12.41 -7.01
C GLY A 69 5.84 12.51 -5.47
N LYS A 70 4.80 12.02 -4.80
CA LYS A 70 4.73 12.00 -3.32
C LYS A 70 5.05 10.59 -2.80
N PRO A 71 6.05 10.44 -1.91
CA PRO A 71 6.35 9.17 -1.25
C PRO A 71 5.13 8.64 -0.48
N THR A 72 4.85 7.34 -0.61
CA THR A 72 3.82 6.67 0.19
C THR A 72 4.30 6.41 1.62
N GLY A 73 5.61 6.38 1.85
CA GLY A 73 6.23 6.09 3.14
C GLY A 73 6.11 4.62 3.57
N PHE A 74 5.49 3.78 2.74
CA PHE A 74 5.29 2.38 3.05
C PHE A 74 6.60 1.59 2.95
N CYS A 75 7.40 1.90 1.93
CA CYS A 75 8.70 1.28 1.69
C CYS A 75 9.85 2.16 2.20
N LYS A 76 9.60 2.99 3.23
CA LYS A 76 10.60 3.93 3.81
C LYS A 76 11.85 3.22 4.35
N ASP A 77 11.66 2.02 4.88
CA ASP A 77 12.72 1.19 5.47
C ASP A 77 13.27 0.16 4.44
N GLY A 78 12.87 0.30 3.18
CA GLY A 78 13.12 -0.67 2.11
C GLY A 78 11.99 -1.67 1.95
N CYS A 79 11.76 -2.08 0.70
CA CYS A 79 10.89 -3.16 0.30
C CYS A 79 11.68 -4.17 -0.52
N SER A 80 11.24 -5.42 -0.53
CA SER A 80 11.73 -6.38 -1.52
C SER A 80 10.86 -6.30 -2.77
N ALA A 81 11.48 -6.52 -3.92
CA ALA A 81 10.76 -6.67 -5.18
C ALA A 81 11.30 -7.88 -5.96
N ILE A 82 10.42 -8.63 -6.60
CA ILE A 82 10.75 -9.69 -7.55
C ILE A 82 10.33 -9.21 -8.93
N VAL A 83 11.20 -9.38 -9.93
CA VAL A 83 10.77 -9.22 -11.33
C VAL A 83 10.37 -10.56 -11.88
N ASP A 84 9.15 -10.65 -12.40
CA ASP A 84 8.54 -11.89 -12.82
C ASP A 84 7.82 -11.73 -14.15
N SER A 85 8.47 -12.17 -15.24
CA SER A 85 7.90 -12.22 -16.58
C SER A 85 6.75 -13.24 -16.72
N GLY A 86 6.49 -14.05 -15.70
CA GLY A 86 5.34 -14.95 -15.63
C GLY A 86 4.07 -14.29 -15.10
N THR A 87 4.17 -13.05 -14.61
CA THR A 87 3.05 -12.28 -14.05
C THR A 87 2.80 -11.07 -14.92
N SER A 88 1.55 -10.83 -15.34
CA SER A 88 1.24 -9.65 -16.16
C SER A 88 1.04 -8.36 -15.36
N MET A 89 0.59 -8.47 -14.11
CA MET A 89 0.23 -7.36 -13.23
C MET A 89 1.38 -6.92 -12.32
N ILE A 90 1.22 -5.78 -11.64
CA ILE A 90 2.10 -5.35 -10.56
C ILE A 90 1.40 -5.70 -9.24
N ALA A 91 1.95 -6.67 -8.51
CA ALA A 91 1.42 -7.07 -7.22
C ALA A 91 2.18 -6.36 -6.09
N GLY A 92 1.49 -5.90 -5.06
CA GLY A 92 2.15 -5.23 -3.96
C GLY A 92 1.33 -5.18 -2.68
N PRO A 93 1.91 -4.64 -1.60
CA PRO A 93 1.28 -4.61 -0.28
C PRO A 93 -0.06 -3.89 -0.31
N MET A 94 -1.05 -4.51 0.32
CA MET A 94 -2.46 -4.13 0.20
C MET A 94 -2.75 -2.66 0.49
N ASN A 95 -2.08 -2.07 1.48
CA ASN A 95 -2.25 -0.66 1.81
C ASN A 95 -1.64 0.28 0.76
N ALA A 96 -0.47 -0.03 0.19
CA ALA A 96 0.12 0.73 -0.90
C ALA A 96 -0.76 0.65 -2.16
N ILE A 97 -1.24 -0.55 -2.52
CA ILE A 97 -2.16 -0.75 -3.65
C ILE A 97 -3.48 -0.02 -3.43
N THR A 98 -3.98 0.02 -2.20
CA THR A 98 -5.17 0.80 -1.84
C THR A 98 -4.96 2.28 -2.09
N GLU A 99 -3.83 2.85 -1.69
CA GLU A 99 -3.53 4.26 -1.92
C GLU A 99 -3.43 4.58 -3.41
N ILE A 100 -2.78 3.71 -4.19
CA ILE A 100 -2.71 3.83 -5.66
C ILE A 100 -4.11 3.80 -6.26
N ASN A 101 -4.93 2.80 -5.91
CA ASN A 101 -6.29 2.65 -6.42
C ASN A 101 -7.17 3.86 -6.09
N LEU A 102 -7.06 4.41 -4.87
CA LEU A 102 -7.75 5.63 -4.50
C LEU A 102 -7.28 6.83 -5.33
N ALA A 103 -5.98 6.96 -5.59
CA ALA A 103 -5.41 8.07 -6.33
C ALA A 103 -5.78 8.06 -7.83
N ILE A 104 -5.85 6.88 -8.45
CA ILE A 104 -6.25 6.72 -9.86
C ILE A 104 -7.78 6.68 -10.04
N GLY A 105 -8.53 6.64 -8.94
CA GLY A 105 -9.99 6.56 -8.97
C GLY A 105 -10.52 5.18 -9.38
N ALA A 106 -9.75 4.13 -9.11
CA ALA A 106 -10.18 2.75 -9.32
C ALA A 106 -11.26 2.38 -8.31
N MET A 107 -12.34 1.79 -8.80
CA MET A 107 -13.43 1.28 -8.00
C MET A 107 -13.46 -0.24 -8.14
N GLY A 108 -13.24 -0.96 -7.04
CA GLY A 108 -13.42 -2.40 -7.03
C GLY A 108 -14.87 -2.79 -7.35
N ILE A 109 -15.10 -3.97 -7.92
CA ILE A 109 -16.44 -4.50 -8.27
C ILE A 109 -17.40 -4.54 -7.06
N ILE A 110 -16.85 -4.65 -5.83
CA ILE A 110 -17.60 -4.69 -4.56
C ILE A 110 -18.04 -3.29 -4.08
N ASN A 111 -17.59 -2.23 -4.75
CA ASN A 111 -17.80 -0.84 -4.33
C ASN A 111 -19.28 -0.44 -4.29
N ASP A 112 -20.15 -0.85 -5.21
CA ASP A 112 -21.55 -0.37 -5.19
C ASP A 112 -22.35 -0.88 -3.97
N GLN A 113 -22.21 -2.17 -3.64
CA GLN A 113 -22.85 -2.75 -2.45
C GLN A 113 -22.21 -2.25 -1.16
N CYS A 114 -20.89 -2.08 -1.16
CA CYS A 114 -20.16 -1.60 0.01
C CYS A 114 -20.43 -0.11 0.27
N GLN A 115 -20.52 0.75 -0.77
CA GLN A 115 -20.93 2.16 -0.65
C GLN A 115 -22.35 2.28 -0.12
N LYS A 116 -23.28 1.44 -0.60
CA LYS A 116 -24.63 1.34 -0.04
C LYS A 116 -24.59 0.91 1.43
N ALA A 117 -23.72 -0.02 1.80
CA ALA A 117 -23.53 -0.43 3.18
C ALA A 117 -22.92 0.68 4.05
N ILE A 118 -21.93 1.45 3.60
CA ILE A 118 -21.38 2.61 4.34
C ILE A 118 -22.45 3.68 4.54
N GLY A 119 -23.26 3.99 3.52
CA GLY A 119 -24.32 4.98 3.66
C GLY A 119 -25.29 4.63 4.80
N ASN A 120 -25.62 3.34 4.94
CA ASN A 120 -26.53 2.85 5.97
C ASN A 120 -25.83 2.63 7.33
N VAL A 121 -24.68 1.98 7.33
CA VAL A 121 -23.94 1.56 8.53
C VAL A 121 -23.05 2.67 9.07
N GLY A 122 -22.39 3.45 8.22
CA GLY A 122 -21.48 4.53 8.63
C GLY A 122 -22.20 5.63 9.39
N ASN A 123 -23.42 5.98 8.99
CA ASN A 123 -24.28 6.89 9.76
C ASN A 123 -24.66 6.29 11.11
N LEU A 124 -25.04 5.00 11.14
CA LEU A 124 -25.37 4.29 12.38
C LEU A 124 -24.16 4.21 13.33
N VAL A 125 -22.97 3.90 12.82
CA VAL A 125 -21.72 3.84 13.58
C VAL A 125 -21.38 5.21 14.14
N PHE A 126 -21.45 6.27 13.32
CA PHE A 126 -21.25 7.64 13.80
C PHE A 126 -22.27 8.01 14.88
N ASP A 127 -23.55 7.69 14.69
CA ASP A 127 -24.60 8.01 15.65
C ASP A 127 -24.45 7.18 16.94
N MET A 128 -24.04 5.91 16.87
CA MET A 128 -23.71 5.08 18.03
C MET A 128 -22.50 5.63 18.80
N PHE A 129 -21.43 5.99 18.09
CA PHE A 129 -20.23 6.57 18.69
C PHE A 129 -20.53 7.93 19.32
N SER A 130 -21.25 8.80 18.59
CA SER A 130 -21.68 10.10 19.09
C SER A 130 -22.63 9.98 20.28
N ALA A 131 -23.53 8.99 20.29
CA ALA A 131 -24.43 8.73 21.41
C ALA A 131 -23.67 8.20 22.65
N MET A 132 -22.62 7.40 22.45
CA MET A 132 -21.74 6.93 23.52
C MET A 132 -21.02 8.09 24.21
N PHE A 133 -20.61 9.10 23.46
CA PHE A 133 -19.94 10.30 23.98
C PHE A 133 -20.88 11.48 24.27
N LYS A 134 -22.20 11.36 24.07
CA LYS A 134 -23.18 12.42 24.36
C LYS A 134 -23.30 12.75 25.85
N GLU A 135 -23.00 11.77 26.70
CA GLU A 135 -22.93 11.91 28.16
C GLU A 135 -21.58 11.40 28.67
N PRO A 136 -20.46 12.12 28.42
CA PRO A 136 -19.12 11.64 28.76
C PRO A 136 -18.99 11.34 30.25
N GLY A 137 -19.59 12.19 31.10
CA GLY A 137 -19.60 12.01 32.56
C GLY A 137 -20.33 10.74 33.06
N LYS A 138 -21.07 10.02 32.20
CA LYS A 138 -21.69 8.73 32.55
C LYS A 138 -20.99 7.53 31.92
N LEU A 139 -20.05 7.74 31.01
CA LEU A 139 -19.40 6.64 30.28
C LEU A 139 -18.63 5.74 31.24
N CYS A 140 -17.86 6.32 32.18
CA CYS A 140 -17.10 5.58 33.19
C CYS A 140 -17.98 4.73 34.12
N SER A 141 -19.21 5.16 34.39
CA SER A 141 -20.20 4.35 35.13
C SER A 141 -20.81 3.25 34.25
N ARG A 142 -21.05 3.51 32.96
CA ARG A 142 -21.60 2.53 32.00
C ARG A 142 -20.63 1.38 31.72
N ILE A 143 -19.33 1.66 31.62
CA ILE A 143 -18.27 0.64 31.48
C ILE A 143 -17.79 0.09 32.83
N THR A 144 -18.53 0.39 33.91
CA THR A 144 -18.33 -0.18 35.25
C THR A 144 -16.98 0.16 35.90
N ILE A 145 -16.33 1.23 35.46
CA ILE A 145 -15.09 1.75 36.08
C ILE A 145 -15.38 2.61 37.32
N CYS A 146 -16.50 3.35 37.32
CA CYS A 146 -17.01 4.05 38.49
C CYS A 146 -18.15 3.26 39.13
N VAL A 147 -18.05 2.95 40.42
CA VAL A 147 -19.04 2.16 41.16
C VAL A 147 -19.84 3.08 42.12
N PRO A 148 -21.14 2.79 42.40
CA PRO A 148 -21.92 3.61 43.34
C PRO A 148 -21.28 3.63 44.74
N GLY A 149 -20.63 4.76 45.08
CA GLY A 149 -19.84 4.91 46.30
C GLY A 149 -18.59 5.79 46.10
N ASP A 150 -18.08 5.85 44.86
CA ASP A 150 -17.00 6.76 44.45
C ASP A 150 -17.53 8.19 44.35
N LYS A 151 -17.73 8.87 45.49
CA LYS A 151 -18.01 10.31 45.46
C LYS A 151 -16.73 11.03 45.02
N ALA A 152 -16.82 11.81 43.94
CA ALA A 152 -15.87 12.88 43.69
C ALA A 152 -15.80 13.74 44.95
N THR A 153 -14.65 13.72 45.63
CA THR A 153 -14.38 14.65 46.72
C THR A 153 -14.41 16.05 46.11
N ASP A 154 -15.43 16.81 46.50
CA ASP A 154 -15.54 18.23 46.23
C ASP A 154 -14.27 18.92 46.74
N GLY A 155 -13.71 19.82 45.94
CA GLY A 155 -12.38 20.40 46.11
C GLY A 155 -12.29 21.43 47.24
N SER A 156 -12.78 21.09 48.43
CA SER A 156 -12.72 21.92 49.63
C SER A 156 -12.46 21.06 50.87
N ASP A 157 -11.28 20.45 50.96
CA ASP A 157 -10.80 19.96 52.26
C ASP A 157 -9.33 20.32 52.47
N ILE A 158 -9.11 21.07 53.55
CA ILE A 158 -7.84 21.62 54.00
C ILE A 158 -6.92 20.45 54.39
N ARG A 159 -5.70 20.41 53.83
CA ARG A 159 -4.69 19.41 54.22
C ARG A 159 -4.05 19.78 55.56
N SER A 160 -4.14 18.86 56.53
CA SER A 160 -3.27 18.84 57.70
C SER A 160 -1.86 18.38 57.30
N VAL A 161 -0.84 19.08 57.80
CA VAL A 161 0.59 18.84 57.51
C VAL A 161 1.24 18.21 58.75
N VAL A 162 1.01 16.91 58.94
CA VAL A 162 1.72 15.98 59.86
C VAL A 162 1.16 14.60 59.49
N ASP A 163 1.88 13.60 58.98
CA ASP A 163 3.30 13.24 59.09
C ASP A 163 3.89 12.85 57.72
N MET A 164 5.09 13.35 57.44
CA MET A 164 6.03 12.74 56.50
C MET A 164 6.90 11.76 57.29
N SER A 165 6.67 10.47 57.13
CA SER A 165 7.75 9.47 57.21
C SER A 165 7.36 8.15 56.56
N ASP A 166 8.23 7.75 55.65
CA ASP A 166 8.51 6.39 55.16
C ASP A 166 7.69 5.84 53.98
N GLY A 167 8.36 5.86 52.81
CA GLY A 167 8.43 4.68 51.95
C GLY A 167 7.74 4.75 50.59
N LEU A 168 8.55 5.07 49.57
CA LEU A 168 8.40 4.75 48.14
C LEU A 168 7.47 5.62 47.26
N THR A 169 8.05 5.99 46.12
CA THR A 169 7.67 6.99 45.12
C THR A 169 6.61 6.50 44.12
N GLY A 170 5.54 7.26 43.95
CA GLY A 170 4.60 7.21 42.82
C GLY A 170 3.66 8.43 42.86
N PRO A 171 3.14 8.95 41.73
CA PRO A 171 2.18 10.05 41.76
C PRO A 171 0.90 9.59 42.48
N PRO A 172 0.19 10.49 43.19
CA PRO A 172 -0.89 10.11 44.10
C PRO A 172 -1.96 9.36 43.31
N GLN A 173 -2.44 8.24 43.87
CA GLN A 173 -3.50 7.43 43.28
C GLN A 173 -4.73 8.31 43.05
N VAL A 174 -4.87 8.83 41.84
CA VAL A 174 -6.12 9.39 41.34
C VAL A 174 -7.11 8.22 41.40
N PRO A 175 -8.26 8.34 42.09
CA PRO A 175 -9.26 7.29 42.09
C PRO A 175 -9.52 6.87 40.64
N ILE A 176 -9.48 5.57 40.32
CA ILE A 176 -9.54 5.06 38.94
C ILE A 176 -10.77 5.65 38.20
N CYS A 177 -11.86 5.90 38.93
CA CYS A 177 -13.02 6.64 38.44
C CYS A 177 -12.68 8.07 37.95
N LYS A 178 -11.95 8.86 38.74
CA LYS A 178 -11.51 10.21 38.36
C LYS A 178 -10.53 10.20 37.19
N ALA A 179 -9.64 9.21 37.12
CA ALA A 179 -8.74 9.02 35.98
C ALA A 179 -9.54 8.70 34.71
N CYS A 180 -10.56 7.83 34.81
CA CYS A 180 -11.47 7.56 33.72
C CYS A 180 -12.21 8.81 33.26
N GLU A 181 -12.77 9.61 34.17
CA GLU A 181 -13.46 10.86 33.82
C GLU A 181 -12.55 11.81 33.02
N ILE A 182 -11.30 11.99 33.46
CA ILE A 182 -10.32 12.85 32.77
C ILE A 182 -10.01 12.33 31.36
N VAL A 183 -9.79 11.02 31.24
CA VAL A 183 -9.48 10.36 29.96
C VAL A 183 -10.69 10.45 29.01
N VAL A 184 -11.90 10.21 29.51
CA VAL A 184 -13.13 10.29 28.71
C VAL A 184 -13.39 11.72 28.25
N ASP A 185 -13.20 12.72 29.10
CA ASP A 185 -13.34 14.14 28.72
C ASP A 185 -12.29 14.56 27.68
N PHE A 186 -11.05 14.11 27.85
CA PHE A 186 -9.98 14.36 26.88
C PHE A 186 -10.34 13.76 25.51
N TRP A 187 -10.72 12.47 25.48
CA TRP A 187 -11.11 11.80 24.25
C TRP A 187 -12.37 12.37 23.64
N HIS A 188 -13.38 12.73 24.42
CA HIS A 188 -14.55 13.45 23.92
C HIS A 188 -14.12 14.72 23.20
N LYS A 189 -13.24 15.53 23.81
CA LYS A 189 -12.77 16.79 23.21
C LYS A 189 -11.98 16.55 21.92
N VAL A 190 -11.14 15.53 21.88
CA VAL A 190 -10.39 15.16 20.65
C VAL A 190 -11.34 14.68 19.57
N LEU A 191 -12.28 13.80 19.89
CA LEU A 191 -13.20 13.19 18.94
C LEU A 191 -14.23 14.18 18.41
N THR A 192 -14.81 15.02 19.26
CA THR A 192 -15.79 16.03 18.80
C THR A 192 -15.21 17.13 17.94
N ASN A 193 -13.91 17.45 18.08
CA ASN A 193 -13.25 18.45 17.26
C ASN A 193 -12.72 17.89 15.93
N ASN A 194 -12.41 16.59 15.86
CA ASN A 194 -11.75 15.99 14.69
C ASN A 194 -12.62 14.99 13.91
N LEU A 195 -13.59 14.33 14.55
CA LEU A 195 -14.42 13.28 13.96
C LEU A 195 -15.78 13.83 13.51
N SER A 196 -15.98 13.94 12.20
CA SER A 196 -17.26 14.32 11.58
C SER A 196 -17.94 13.12 10.89
N ARG A 197 -19.24 13.23 10.61
CA ARG A 197 -19.93 12.26 9.73
C ARG A 197 -19.19 12.08 8.41
N GLY A 198 -18.73 13.19 7.83
CA GLY A 198 -17.92 13.19 6.61
C GLY A 198 -16.60 12.41 6.77
N ALA A 199 -15.94 12.49 7.93
CA ALA A 199 -14.71 11.74 8.20
C ALA A 199 -14.96 10.23 8.36
N VAL A 200 -16.03 9.83 9.07
CA VAL A 200 -16.40 8.42 9.22
C VAL A 200 -16.85 7.80 7.90
N LEU A 201 -17.65 8.53 7.12
CA LEU A 201 -18.06 8.09 5.78
C LEU A 201 -16.86 8.01 4.85
N LYS A 202 -15.94 8.98 4.89
CA LYS A 202 -14.69 8.97 4.10
C LYS A 202 -13.80 7.78 4.44
N LEU A 203 -13.61 7.46 5.73
CA LEU A 203 -12.90 6.26 6.19
C LEU A 203 -13.60 4.98 5.72
N GLY A 204 -14.93 4.93 5.82
CA GLY A 204 -15.73 3.83 5.30
C GLY A 204 -15.51 3.63 3.80
N THR A 205 -15.62 4.71 3.02
CA THR A 205 -15.41 4.72 1.56
C THR A 205 -14.00 4.25 1.19
N GLN A 206 -12.97 4.64 1.95
CA GLN A 206 -11.62 4.10 1.81
C GLN A 206 -11.59 2.58 2.07
N LEU A 207 -12.31 2.10 3.09
CA LEU A 207 -12.45 0.67 3.38
C LEU A 207 -13.18 -0.10 2.25
N CYS A 208 -14.15 0.51 1.59
CA CYS A 208 -14.86 -0.16 0.49
C CYS A 208 -14.04 -0.26 -0.80
N ALA A 209 -13.11 0.66 -1.02
CA ALA A 209 -12.08 0.50 -2.04
C ALA A 209 -11.14 -0.68 -1.74
N VAL A 210 -10.93 -0.98 -0.45
CA VAL A 210 -10.10 -2.08 0.05
C VAL A 210 -10.80 -3.44 -0.07
N THR A 211 -12.13 -3.53 0.14
CA THR A 211 -12.86 -4.82 0.17
C THR A 211 -13.10 -5.47 -1.19
N GLY A 212 -12.60 -4.89 -2.29
CA GLY A 212 -12.63 -5.45 -3.64
C GLY A 212 -11.66 -6.62 -3.87
N LEU A 213 -11.36 -7.41 -2.84
CA LEU A 213 -10.16 -8.28 -2.71
C LEU A 213 -10.03 -9.46 -3.69
N ALA A 214 -10.84 -9.56 -4.75
CA ALA A 214 -10.70 -10.62 -5.74
C ALA A 214 -11.23 -10.24 -7.13
N GLY A 215 -11.17 -8.96 -7.50
CA GLY A 215 -11.68 -8.49 -8.79
C GLY A 215 -10.82 -7.40 -9.42
N GLU A 216 -10.87 -7.34 -10.75
CA GLU A 216 -10.26 -6.29 -11.56
C GLU A 216 -10.64 -4.89 -11.03
N SER A 217 -9.63 -4.06 -10.80
CA SER A 217 -9.80 -2.69 -10.33
C SER A 217 -10.11 -1.80 -11.54
N THR A 218 -11.40 -1.59 -11.82
CA THR A 218 -11.82 -0.83 -13.00
C THR A 218 -11.74 0.68 -12.75
N VAL A 219 -11.36 1.42 -13.78
CA VAL A 219 -11.25 2.90 -13.78
C VAL A 219 -12.07 3.48 -14.93
N ASP A 220 -12.49 4.74 -14.78
CA ASP A 220 -13.06 5.49 -15.89
C ASP A 220 -11.97 5.84 -16.91
N CYS A 221 -12.08 5.30 -18.12
CA CYS A 221 -11.15 5.56 -19.22
C CYS A 221 -10.99 7.07 -19.54
N ALA A 222 -12.03 7.88 -19.33
CA ALA A 222 -11.97 9.32 -19.58
C ALA A 222 -11.07 10.05 -18.57
N ARG A 223 -10.77 9.43 -17.43
CA ARG A 223 -9.93 10.02 -16.38
C ARG A 223 -8.44 9.77 -16.58
N LEU A 224 -8.05 8.93 -17.54
CA LEU A 224 -6.66 8.54 -17.79
C LEU A 224 -5.68 9.72 -17.86
N PRO A 225 -5.97 10.85 -18.55
CA PRO A 225 -5.06 11.99 -18.61
C PRO A 225 -4.86 12.73 -17.28
N PHE A 226 -5.72 12.50 -16.30
CA PHE A 226 -5.70 13.16 -14.99
C PHE A 226 -5.17 12.26 -13.88
N MET A 227 -4.81 11.01 -14.18
CA MET A 227 -4.27 10.10 -13.20
C MET A 227 -2.79 10.43 -12.92
N PRO A 228 -2.31 10.22 -11.68
CA PRO A 228 -0.93 10.50 -11.32
C PRO A 228 0.05 9.47 -11.90
N THR A 229 1.25 9.92 -12.26
CA THR A 229 2.39 9.00 -12.48
C THR A 229 2.68 8.21 -11.20
N ILE A 230 2.91 6.90 -11.33
CA ILE A 230 3.34 6.03 -10.24
C ILE A 230 4.81 5.71 -10.44
N SER A 231 5.65 5.91 -9.42
CA SER A 231 7.09 5.72 -9.54
C SER A 231 7.63 4.74 -8.52
N PHE A 232 8.56 3.89 -8.92
CA PHE A 232 9.28 2.95 -8.07
C PHE A 232 10.73 3.39 -7.90
N THR A 233 11.23 3.47 -6.68
CA THR A 233 12.65 3.78 -6.44
C THR A 233 13.49 2.51 -6.53
N ILE A 234 14.35 2.39 -7.53
CA ILE A 234 15.21 1.21 -7.73
C ILE A 234 16.65 1.68 -7.92
N GLY A 235 17.57 1.20 -7.10
CA GLY A 235 18.99 1.59 -7.18
C GLY A 235 19.24 3.10 -7.04
N GLY A 236 18.38 3.80 -6.29
CA GLY A 236 18.44 5.26 -6.10
C GLY A 236 17.91 6.09 -7.27
N LYS A 237 17.28 5.45 -8.27
CA LYS A 237 16.62 6.12 -9.40
C LYS A 237 15.12 5.86 -9.39
N GLU A 238 14.34 6.83 -9.84
CA GLU A 238 12.90 6.69 -10.01
C GLU A 238 12.55 6.06 -11.37
N PHE A 239 11.72 5.02 -11.33
CA PHE A 239 11.17 4.31 -12.47
C PHE A 239 9.68 4.62 -12.56
N GLU A 240 9.34 5.56 -13.44
CA GLU A 240 8.01 6.12 -13.63
C GLU A 240 7.15 5.29 -14.60
N LEU A 241 5.91 5.03 -14.19
CA LEU A 241 4.84 4.53 -15.04
C LEU A 241 3.78 5.62 -15.17
N SER A 242 3.55 6.04 -16.41
CA SER A 242 2.46 6.91 -16.81
C SER A 242 1.11 6.15 -16.80
N PRO A 243 -0.02 6.87 -16.78
CA PRO A 243 -1.34 6.24 -16.80
C PRO A 243 -1.56 5.24 -17.93
N ASN A 244 -0.99 5.49 -19.11
CA ASN A 244 -1.13 4.58 -20.26
C ASN A 244 -0.36 3.25 -20.08
N GLU A 245 0.57 3.18 -19.14
CA GLU A 245 1.43 2.02 -18.93
C GLU A 245 0.91 1.11 -17.80
N TYR A 246 0.20 1.68 -16.81
CA TYR A 246 -0.38 0.91 -15.71
C TYR A 246 -1.91 0.72 -15.80
N ILE A 247 -2.56 1.25 -16.84
CA ILE A 247 -3.98 0.99 -17.14
C ILE A 247 -4.09 0.20 -18.45
N THR A 248 -4.71 -0.98 -18.37
CA THR A 248 -5.02 -1.82 -19.51
C THR A 248 -6.44 -1.51 -20.02
N LYS A 249 -6.60 -1.36 -21.33
CA LYS A 249 -7.91 -1.26 -21.99
C LYS A 249 -8.34 -2.63 -22.51
N ILE A 250 -9.52 -3.09 -22.12
CA ILE A 250 -10.13 -4.33 -22.55
C ILE A 250 -11.34 -4.01 -23.42
N GLY A 251 -11.33 -4.48 -24.66
CA GLY A 251 -12.38 -4.21 -25.64
C GLY A 251 -12.18 -2.90 -26.42
N GLU A 252 -13.05 -2.65 -27.38
CA GLU A 252 -12.93 -1.53 -28.33
C GLU A 252 -14.07 -0.51 -28.21
N GLY A 253 -13.79 0.71 -28.67
CA GLY A 253 -14.79 1.78 -28.80
C GLY A 253 -15.40 2.22 -27.47
N ALA A 254 -16.68 2.59 -27.50
CA ALA A 254 -17.41 3.10 -26.33
C ALA A 254 -17.66 2.05 -25.23
N SER A 255 -17.40 0.77 -25.52
CA SER A 255 -17.53 -0.36 -24.58
C SER A 255 -16.21 -0.75 -23.93
N ALA A 256 -15.09 -0.08 -24.26
CA ALA A 256 -13.79 -0.40 -23.68
C ALA A 256 -13.80 -0.20 -22.16
N GLN A 257 -13.35 -1.21 -21.43
CA GLN A 257 -13.17 -1.17 -19.98
C GLN A 257 -11.71 -0.89 -19.66
N CYS A 258 -11.46 0.10 -18.81
CA CYS A 258 -10.10 0.37 -18.32
C CYS A 258 -9.90 -0.30 -16.97
N VAL A 259 -8.82 -1.06 -16.84
CA VAL A 259 -8.49 -1.86 -15.66
C VAL A 259 -7.09 -1.49 -15.19
N SER A 260 -6.93 -1.26 -13.90
CA SER A 260 -5.62 -1.07 -13.28
C SER A 260 -4.85 -2.38 -13.25
N THR A 261 -3.56 -2.34 -13.59
CA THR A 261 -2.66 -3.49 -13.48
C THR A 261 -2.15 -3.71 -12.06
N PHE A 262 -2.52 -2.86 -11.09
CA PHE A 262 -2.14 -2.99 -9.68
C PHE A 262 -3.07 -3.95 -8.93
N VAL A 263 -2.48 -4.96 -8.28
CA VAL A 263 -3.22 -5.94 -7.49
C VAL A 263 -2.65 -6.10 -6.08
N PRO A 264 -3.50 -6.28 -5.06
CA PRO A 264 -3.03 -6.55 -3.71
C PRO A 264 -2.38 -7.93 -3.65
N LEU A 265 -1.21 -7.98 -3.02
CA LEU A 265 -0.53 -9.19 -2.63
C LEU A 265 -0.67 -9.37 -1.12
N ASP A 266 -1.21 -10.50 -0.71
CA ASP A 266 -1.25 -10.90 0.70
C ASP A 266 -0.01 -11.73 0.99
N ASN A 267 0.93 -11.16 1.74
CA ASN A 267 2.20 -11.78 2.07
C ASN A 267 2.23 -12.09 3.58
N PRO A 268 2.72 -13.26 4.02
CA PRO A 268 2.91 -13.52 5.43
C PRO A 268 3.76 -12.42 6.09
N PRO A 269 3.45 -11.99 7.32
CA PRO A 269 4.13 -10.87 8.00
C PRO A 269 5.66 -11.00 8.07
N ASP A 270 6.14 -12.24 8.05
CA ASP A 270 7.52 -12.69 8.18
C ASP A 270 8.35 -12.59 6.89
N VAL A 271 7.73 -12.33 5.74
CA VAL A 271 8.42 -12.18 4.44
C VAL A 271 8.70 -10.70 4.12
N GLY A 272 8.23 -9.76 4.96
CA GLY A 272 8.38 -8.32 4.74
C GLY A 272 7.53 -7.80 3.57
N PRO A 273 7.54 -6.48 3.33
CA PRO A 273 6.78 -5.90 2.24
C PRO A 273 7.41 -6.28 0.89
N LEU A 274 6.66 -7.05 0.09
CA LEU A 274 7.11 -7.62 -1.18
C LEU A 274 6.28 -7.06 -2.34
N TRP A 275 6.97 -6.72 -3.42
CA TRP A 275 6.39 -6.38 -4.71
C TRP A 275 6.72 -7.44 -5.77
N ILE A 276 5.80 -7.66 -6.70
CA ILE A 276 6.03 -8.43 -7.92
C ILE A 276 5.88 -7.45 -9.08
N LEU A 277 6.96 -7.19 -9.79
CA LEU A 277 7.01 -6.34 -10.97
C LEU A 277 6.88 -7.23 -12.21
N GLY A 278 5.66 -7.31 -12.73
CA GLY A 278 5.32 -8.12 -13.90
C GLY A 278 5.47 -7.40 -15.23
N ASP A 279 4.79 -7.92 -16.27
CA ASP A 279 4.81 -7.41 -17.64
C ASP A 279 4.47 -5.92 -17.72
N ALA A 280 3.52 -5.43 -16.92
CA ALA A 280 3.16 -4.01 -16.90
C ALA A 280 4.36 -3.09 -16.62
N PHE A 281 5.29 -3.53 -15.75
CA PHE A 281 6.55 -2.82 -15.52
C PHE A 281 7.58 -3.14 -16.62
N MET A 282 7.75 -4.43 -16.96
CA MET A 282 8.77 -4.90 -17.90
C MET A 282 8.55 -4.44 -19.35
N ARG A 283 7.32 -4.10 -19.74
CA ARG A 283 7.01 -3.47 -21.03
C ARG A 283 7.57 -2.06 -21.14
N ARG A 284 7.62 -1.32 -20.02
CA ARG A 284 8.23 0.00 -19.98
C ARG A 284 9.75 -0.07 -19.82
N TYR A 285 10.22 -1.07 -19.08
CA TYR A 285 11.62 -1.21 -18.72
C TYR A 285 12.21 -2.53 -19.21
N HIS A 286 13.07 -2.44 -20.24
CA HIS A 286 13.90 -3.56 -20.65
C HIS A 286 14.67 -4.11 -19.46
N THR A 287 14.60 -5.42 -19.27
CA THR A 287 15.12 -6.08 -18.07
C THR A 287 16.21 -7.08 -18.43
N ILE A 288 17.37 -6.98 -17.77
CA ILE A 288 18.48 -7.94 -17.82
C ILE A 288 18.51 -8.75 -16.54
N PHE A 289 18.59 -10.07 -16.67
CA PHE A 289 18.83 -11.01 -15.60
C PHE A 289 20.27 -11.52 -15.70
N ASP A 290 21.19 -10.87 -14.98
CA ASP A 290 22.61 -11.16 -15.01
C ASP A 290 22.95 -12.19 -13.93
N HIS A 291 22.90 -13.46 -14.31
CA HIS A 291 23.14 -14.58 -13.41
C HIS A 291 24.63 -14.72 -13.05
N GLY A 292 25.53 -14.35 -13.96
CA GLY A 292 26.97 -14.34 -13.72
C GLY A 292 27.37 -13.42 -12.57
N ASN A 293 26.75 -12.24 -12.48
CA ASN A 293 27.03 -11.24 -11.44
C ASN A 293 25.95 -11.15 -10.35
N LEU A 294 24.92 -12.00 -10.40
CA LEU A 294 23.78 -12.01 -9.47
C LEU A 294 23.15 -10.62 -9.29
N ARG A 295 22.73 -10.02 -10.40
CA ARG A 295 22.11 -8.69 -10.43
C ARG A 295 21.05 -8.58 -11.52
N ILE A 296 20.18 -7.60 -11.38
CA ILE A 296 19.12 -7.30 -12.34
C ILE A 296 19.36 -5.88 -12.86
N GLY A 297 19.19 -5.67 -14.16
CA GLY A 297 19.42 -4.38 -14.82
C GLY A 297 18.16 -3.86 -15.50
N PHE A 298 17.83 -2.58 -15.28
CA PHE A 298 16.66 -1.93 -15.87
C PHE A 298 17.05 -0.73 -16.72
N ALA A 299 16.58 -0.68 -17.96
CA ALA A 299 16.69 0.49 -18.84
C ALA A 299 15.32 0.79 -19.46
N GLU A 300 15.11 2.03 -19.89
CA GLU A 300 13.93 2.40 -20.67
C GLU A 300 13.88 1.56 -21.95
N ALA A 301 12.74 0.90 -22.22
CA ALA A 301 12.54 0.17 -23.46
C ALA A 301 12.52 1.13 -24.68
N ALA A 302 13.00 0.63 -25.82
CA ALA A 302 13.07 1.40 -27.06
C ALA A 302 11.69 1.65 -27.70
#